data_AF-A0A1W2GR15-F1
#
_entry.id   AF-A0A1W2GR15-F1
#
_cell.length_a   1.000
_cell.length_b   1.000
_cell.length_c   1.000
_cell.angle_alpha   90.00
_cell.angle_beta   90.00
_cell.angle_gamma   90.00
#
_symmetry.space_group_name_H-M   'P 1'
#
loop_
_entity.id
_entity.type
_entity.pdbx_description
1 polymer ?
#
loop_
_entity_poly.entity_id
_entity_poly.type
_entity_poly.pdbx_seq_one_letter_code
_entity_poly.pdbx_strand_id
1 'polypeptide(L)'
;MIRNTRLTFLVIMLLLGLANSGQAQSDLTFYHLGELTPQNSIYNPVFFPDADFYISFPVISGVSVNVNNSFTYNDIFDPIEGSDSVQFVPEKLLSTLKNGDRLSFDGAVSLFQVGFHIGRSSAVQIFANERAKSSLYYPKEVLGYLLNGNGDFVGEEVAERNLNVSGTYYREYGIGYSHQLTILGNKQLRVGLKVKYLQGFAQAQVDEGAQVSFFTDEDNHIHVGTNQPIIYTAGFDSMSESDYLISNDNTGVGFDFGADLQISPKLKVALAVNDIGSINWTEGVKNYELLESEATFGGLDLKNLDDIGEVLTDTLEQLFGYREVTGGSFKTKLNTRFLVSGAYKVIPKGTVTATILARNDLGNLGFTYGAGYTHRVGRMLTVSTTVSRKPKQGFAVGAGFGARLGIVQLYTSVDNFVGFTDVRKMQNMNVRVGMNFLFGRRSEKKKQKGNDGDLLEVQPKEKKIKDKLSPFPEEYNLDHLEEID
;
A
#
# COMPACT_ATOMS: atom_id res chain seq x y z
N MET A 1 -28.58 -20.45 -6.99
CA MET A 1 -28.15 -19.05 -7.11
C MET A 1 -27.50 -18.54 -5.81
N ILE A 2 -28.14 -18.68 -4.63
CA ILE A 2 -27.55 -18.33 -3.31
C ILE A 2 -26.29 -19.15 -2.96
N ARG A 3 -26.19 -20.41 -3.43
CA ARG A 3 -25.03 -21.29 -3.21
C ARG A 3 -23.75 -20.80 -3.92
N ASN A 4 -23.87 -20.24 -5.13
CA ASN A 4 -22.71 -19.83 -5.93
C ASN A 4 -22.10 -18.51 -5.43
N THR A 5 -22.89 -17.60 -4.85
CA THR A 5 -22.38 -16.35 -4.27
C THR A 5 -21.56 -16.60 -2.99
N ARG A 6 -22.02 -17.55 -2.15
CA ARG A 6 -21.32 -18.00 -0.93
C ARG A 6 -20.01 -18.76 -1.23
N LEU A 7 -20.00 -19.56 -2.30
CA LEU A 7 -18.81 -20.25 -2.79
C LEU A 7 -17.77 -19.23 -3.30
N THR A 8 -18.20 -18.29 -4.15
CA THR A 8 -17.32 -17.21 -4.68
C THR A 8 -16.70 -16.37 -3.56
N PHE A 9 -17.47 -16.14 -2.48
CA PHE A 9 -17.05 -15.43 -1.29
C PHE A 9 -15.96 -16.17 -0.50
N LEU A 10 -16.11 -17.47 -0.24
CA LEU A 10 -15.13 -18.30 0.46
C LEU A 10 -13.83 -18.44 -0.34
N VAL A 11 -13.93 -18.49 -1.66
CA VAL A 11 -12.78 -18.45 -2.59
C VAL A 11 -11.99 -17.15 -2.47
N ILE A 12 -12.69 -16.01 -2.46
CA ILE A 12 -12.07 -14.69 -2.30
C ILE A 12 -11.44 -14.55 -0.91
N MET A 13 -12.07 -15.11 0.13
CA MET A 13 -11.55 -15.10 1.50
C MET A 13 -10.28 -15.95 1.65
N LEU A 14 -10.20 -17.12 1.01
CA LEU A 14 -9.02 -17.98 1.08
C LEU A 14 -7.84 -17.46 0.24
N LEU A 15 -8.13 -16.75 -0.86
CA LEU A 15 -7.12 -15.99 -1.60
C LEU A 15 -6.49 -14.85 -0.76
N LEU A 16 -7.04 -14.53 0.42
CA LEU A 16 -6.71 -13.34 1.18
C LEU A 16 -6.18 -13.56 2.60
N GLY A 17 -5.77 -14.76 3.07
CA GLY A 17 -5.02 -14.71 4.35
C GLY A 17 -4.55 -15.90 5.20
N LEU A 18 -3.80 -15.60 6.30
CA LEU A 18 -3.09 -16.51 7.23
C LEU A 18 -1.88 -16.03 8.12
N ALA A 19 -1.31 -14.80 8.17
CA ALA A 19 -0.05 -14.21 8.78
C ALA A 19 0.68 -14.78 10.10
N ASN A 20 2.03 -15.01 10.16
CA ASN A 20 3.07 -14.51 11.14
C ASN A 20 4.56 -14.96 11.00
N SER A 21 5.37 -14.23 10.20
CA SER A 21 6.61 -13.53 10.63
C SER A 21 6.98 -12.40 9.65
N GLY A 22 7.58 -11.31 10.14
CA GLY A 22 7.62 -10.01 9.46
C GLY A 22 8.17 -10.04 8.03
N GLN A 23 7.30 -9.81 7.05
CA GLN A 23 7.66 -9.52 5.67
C GLN A 23 7.11 -8.13 5.36
N ALA A 24 7.94 -7.09 5.52
CA ALA A 24 7.56 -5.73 5.13
C ALA A 24 7.65 -5.60 3.61
N GLN A 25 6.88 -4.69 3.02
CA GLN A 25 6.99 -4.34 1.60
C GLN A 25 8.14 -3.33 1.40
N SER A 26 8.89 -3.40 0.30
CA SER A 26 9.89 -2.38 -0.04
C SER A 26 9.20 -1.41 -0.98
N ASP A 27 8.92 -0.19 -0.50
CA ASP A 27 8.39 0.95 -1.27
C ASP A 27 9.42 2.12 -1.33
N LEU A 28 10.67 1.85 -0.93
CA LEU A 28 11.64 2.90 -0.64
C LEU A 28 12.15 3.61 -1.89
N THR A 29 12.18 2.94 -3.03
CA THR A 29 12.61 3.56 -4.30
C THR A 29 11.70 4.67 -4.72
N PHE A 30 10.38 4.47 -4.61
CA PHE A 30 9.41 5.50 -4.89
C PHE A 30 9.53 6.67 -3.91
N TYR A 31 9.66 6.37 -2.61
CA TYR A 31 9.90 7.39 -1.59
C TYR A 31 11.14 8.23 -1.89
N HIS A 32 12.24 7.61 -2.32
CA HIS A 32 13.51 8.27 -2.65
C HIS A 32 13.46 9.15 -3.91
N LEU A 33 12.45 9.03 -4.77
CA LEU A 33 12.17 10.03 -5.82
C LEU A 33 11.78 11.40 -5.24
N GLY A 34 11.39 11.43 -3.96
CA GLY A 34 11.14 12.64 -3.18
C GLY A 34 9.98 13.47 -3.73
N GLU A 35 10.11 14.79 -3.65
CA GLU A 35 9.11 15.78 -4.09
C GLU A 35 9.00 15.89 -5.64
N LEU A 36 9.35 14.84 -6.38
CA LEU A 36 9.14 14.80 -7.82
C LEU A 36 7.66 14.58 -8.19
N THR A 37 6.94 13.81 -7.38
CA THR A 37 5.58 13.32 -7.67
C THR A 37 4.61 13.66 -6.54
N PRO A 38 3.39 14.15 -6.83
CA PRO A 38 2.33 14.35 -5.83
C PRO A 38 2.02 13.11 -4.98
N GLN A 39 2.11 11.92 -5.58
CA GLN A 39 1.73 10.65 -4.94
C GLN A 39 2.70 10.24 -3.82
N ASN A 40 3.91 10.81 -3.77
CA ASN A 40 4.85 10.55 -2.68
C ASN A 40 4.36 11.13 -1.33
N SER A 41 3.34 12.00 -1.37
CA SER A 41 2.68 12.48 -0.16
C SER A 41 2.02 11.36 0.66
N ILE A 42 1.81 10.16 0.10
CA ILE A 42 1.33 8.98 0.85
C ILE A 42 2.33 8.50 1.92
N TYR A 43 3.63 8.76 1.73
CA TYR A 43 4.68 8.42 2.69
C TYR A 43 5.03 9.60 3.60
N ASN A 44 4.96 10.82 3.07
CA ASN A 44 5.23 12.03 3.84
C ASN A 44 4.20 13.12 3.52
N PRO A 45 3.28 13.43 4.45
CA PRO A 45 2.22 14.43 4.26
C PRO A 45 2.71 15.85 3.96
N VAL A 46 4.00 16.12 4.17
CA VAL A 46 4.64 17.40 3.87
C VAL A 46 4.97 17.55 2.38
N PHE A 47 5.11 16.45 1.65
CA PHE A 47 5.62 16.49 0.28
C PHE A 47 4.62 17.14 -0.67
N PHE A 48 5.11 18.17 -1.36
CA PHE A 48 4.42 18.86 -2.43
C PHE A 48 5.40 18.98 -3.61
N PRO A 49 5.00 18.67 -4.85
CA PRO A 49 5.92 18.72 -5.98
C PRO A 49 6.43 20.14 -6.25
N ASP A 50 7.53 20.28 -7.00
CA ASP A 50 8.00 21.61 -7.48
C ASP A 50 7.00 22.20 -8.50
N ALA A 51 5.86 22.67 -8.04
CA ALA A 51 4.78 23.25 -8.82
C ALA A 51 4.02 24.28 -7.96
N ASP A 52 3.34 25.23 -8.59
CA ASP A 52 2.41 26.12 -7.88
C ASP A 52 1.05 25.43 -7.70
N PHE A 53 0.66 24.64 -8.71
CA PHE A 53 -0.58 23.87 -8.76
C PHE A 53 -0.33 22.51 -9.45
N TYR A 54 -1.05 21.47 -9.03
CA TYR A 54 -1.07 20.20 -9.75
C TYR A 54 -2.47 19.57 -9.76
N ILE A 55 -2.71 18.76 -10.81
CA ILE A 55 -3.84 17.86 -10.91
C ILE A 55 -3.38 16.47 -11.36
N SER A 56 -4.04 15.47 -10.78
CA SER A 56 -3.82 14.05 -11.00
C SER A 56 -5.18 13.42 -11.29
N PHE A 57 -5.28 12.73 -12.42
CA PHE A 57 -6.51 12.12 -12.92
C PHE A 57 -6.59 10.62 -12.57
N PRO A 58 -7.80 10.04 -12.60
CA PRO A 58 -8.01 8.64 -12.25
C PRO A 58 -7.15 7.70 -13.09
N VAL A 59 -6.63 6.65 -12.45
CA VAL A 59 -5.89 5.52 -13.05
C VAL A 59 -4.53 5.91 -13.62
N ILE A 60 -4.45 6.97 -14.42
CA ILE A 60 -3.22 7.37 -15.09
C ILE A 60 -2.20 8.02 -14.14
N SER A 61 -2.63 8.60 -13.01
CA SER A 61 -1.73 9.36 -12.13
C SER A 61 -1.01 8.55 -11.08
N GLY A 62 -1.42 7.32 -10.83
CA GLY A 62 -0.72 6.45 -9.91
C GLY A 62 -1.39 5.11 -9.79
N VAL A 63 -0.77 4.09 -10.37
CA VAL A 63 -1.04 2.68 -10.05
C VAL A 63 0.17 2.15 -9.32
N SER A 64 -0.07 1.58 -8.13
CA SER A 64 0.93 0.90 -7.32
C SER A 64 0.47 -0.53 -7.12
N VAL A 65 1.35 -1.48 -7.45
CA VAL A 65 1.13 -2.89 -7.17
C VAL A 65 2.35 -3.40 -6.43
N ASN A 66 2.13 -3.88 -5.22
CA ASN A 66 3.15 -4.48 -4.39
C ASN A 66 2.71 -5.90 -4.02
N VAL A 67 3.45 -6.90 -4.52
CA VAL A 67 3.28 -8.31 -4.21
C VAL A 67 4.56 -8.78 -3.55
N ASN A 68 4.47 -9.37 -2.36
CA ASN A 68 5.62 -10.02 -1.73
C ASN A 68 5.25 -11.44 -1.35
N ASN A 69 6.18 -12.33 -1.57
CA ASN A 69 6.07 -13.74 -1.30
C ASN A 69 7.40 -14.26 -0.75
N SER A 70 7.39 -15.49 -0.21
CA SER A 70 8.61 -16.10 0.35
C SER A 70 9.21 -17.18 -0.56
N PHE A 71 8.44 -17.63 -1.56
CA PHE A 71 8.87 -18.56 -2.60
C PHE A 71 8.83 -17.92 -3.99
N THR A 72 9.51 -18.54 -4.94
CA THR A 72 9.59 -18.16 -6.35
C THR A 72 8.82 -19.14 -7.22
N TYR A 73 8.62 -18.83 -8.50
CA TYR A 73 8.02 -19.77 -9.46
C TYR A 73 8.84 -21.07 -9.55
N ASN A 74 10.17 -20.95 -9.54
CA ASN A 74 11.06 -22.10 -9.59
C ASN A 74 10.99 -22.97 -8.33
N ASP A 75 10.46 -22.47 -7.21
CA ASP A 75 10.27 -23.28 -5.99
C ASP A 75 8.98 -24.12 -6.07
N ILE A 76 8.11 -23.85 -7.04
CA ILE A 76 6.81 -24.50 -7.19
C ILE A 76 6.78 -25.44 -8.39
N PHE A 77 7.42 -25.03 -9.49
CA PHE A 77 7.29 -25.68 -10.78
C PHE A 77 8.63 -26.19 -11.31
N ASP A 78 8.60 -27.37 -11.90
CA ASP A 78 9.69 -27.92 -12.70
C ASP A 78 9.28 -28.10 -14.17
N PRO A 79 10.18 -27.87 -15.13
CA PRO A 79 9.91 -28.19 -16.52
C PRO A 79 9.74 -29.70 -16.70
N ILE A 80 8.79 -30.10 -17.53
CA ILE A 80 8.61 -31.50 -17.93
C ILE A 80 9.59 -31.80 -19.06
N GLU A 81 10.49 -32.76 -18.87
CA GLU A 81 11.49 -33.12 -19.89
C GLU A 81 10.83 -33.45 -21.24
N GLY A 82 11.32 -32.81 -22.31
CA GLY A 82 10.80 -33.01 -23.66
C GLY A 82 9.48 -32.29 -23.98
N SER A 83 9.00 -31.41 -23.09
CA SER A 83 7.79 -30.59 -23.28
C SER A 83 8.02 -29.12 -22.92
N ASP A 84 7.18 -28.24 -23.44
CA ASP A 84 7.10 -26.82 -23.03
C ASP A 84 6.21 -26.62 -21.77
N SER A 85 5.74 -27.73 -21.17
CA SER A 85 4.92 -27.73 -19.96
C SER A 85 5.75 -27.78 -18.67
N VAL A 86 5.12 -27.36 -17.57
CA VAL A 86 5.68 -27.48 -16.22
C VAL A 86 4.80 -28.38 -15.36
N GLN A 87 5.38 -28.97 -14.33
CA GLN A 87 4.67 -29.74 -13.29
C GLN A 87 4.80 -29.05 -11.94
N PHE A 88 3.73 -29.08 -11.16
CA PHE A 88 3.72 -28.65 -9.76
C PHE A 88 4.46 -29.68 -8.89
N VAL A 89 5.36 -29.21 -8.03
CA VAL A 89 6.18 -30.06 -7.14
C VAL A 89 6.01 -29.56 -5.68
N PRO A 90 5.01 -30.08 -4.94
CA PRO A 90 4.68 -29.63 -3.58
C PRO A 90 5.88 -29.69 -2.62
N GLU A 91 6.68 -30.75 -2.69
CA GLU A 91 7.81 -31.00 -1.80
C GLU A 91 8.89 -29.92 -1.95
N LYS A 92 9.08 -29.43 -3.18
CA LYS A 92 10.02 -28.35 -3.49
C LYS A 92 9.58 -27.06 -2.80
N LEU A 93 8.30 -26.72 -2.89
CA LEU A 93 7.71 -25.56 -2.22
C LEU A 93 7.92 -25.68 -0.71
N LEU A 94 7.49 -26.81 -0.12
CA LEU A 94 7.59 -27.07 1.32
C LEU A 94 9.03 -27.04 1.84
N SER A 95 10.02 -27.43 1.01
CA SER A 95 11.43 -27.38 1.38
C SER A 95 11.98 -25.95 1.47
N THR A 96 11.43 -25.01 0.70
CA THR A 96 11.84 -23.59 0.68
C THR A 96 11.17 -22.77 1.79
N LEU A 97 9.97 -23.17 2.21
CA LEU A 97 9.20 -22.45 3.24
C LEU A 97 9.88 -22.45 4.61
N LYS A 98 9.77 -21.31 5.28
CA LYS A 98 10.25 -21.05 6.64
C LYS A 98 9.11 -20.60 7.52
N ASN A 99 9.31 -20.76 8.84
CA ASN A 99 8.32 -20.33 9.82
C ASN A 99 8.09 -18.81 9.71
N GLY A 100 6.82 -18.49 9.48
CA GLY A 100 6.31 -17.16 9.30
C GLY A 100 6.46 -16.56 7.91
N ASP A 101 6.61 -17.37 6.87
CA ASP A 101 6.58 -16.90 5.49
C ASP A 101 5.20 -16.37 5.09
N ARG A 102 5.17 -15.35 4.23
CA ARG A 102 3.93 -14.64 3.89
C ARG A 102 3.81 -14.28 2.43
N LEU A 103 2.57 -14.33 1.94
CA LEU A 103 2.10 -13.67 0.73
C LEU A 103 1.39 -12.38 1.17
N SER A 104 1.78 -11.25 0.60
CA SER A 104 1.11 -9.98 0.84
C SER A 104 0.89 -9.23 -0.45
N PHE A 105 -0.24 -8.54 -0.51
CA PHE A 105 -0.62 -7.65 -1.59
C PHE A 105 -0.92 -6.25 -1.04
N ASP A 106 -0.42 -5.22 -1.70
CA ASP A 106 -0.84 -3.82 -1.50
C ASP A 106 -1.00 -3.17 -2.88
N GLY A 107 -2.26 -2.98 -3.25
CA GLY A 107 -2.68 -2.25 -4.42
C GLY A 107 -3.17 -0.86 -4.02
N ALA A 108 -2.70 0.15 -4.75
CA ALA A 108 -3.23 1.50 -4.62
C ALA A 108 -3.42 2.14 -5.99
N VAL A 109 -4.59 2.75 -6.20
CA VAL A 109 -4.90 3.53 -7.40
C VAL A 109 -5.27 4.95 -7.00
N SER A 110 -4.59 5.94 -7.58
CA SER A 110 -4.98 7.35 -7.43
C SER A 110 -6.23 7.60 -8.27
N LEU A 111 -7.34 7.95 -7.62
CA LEU A 111 -8.58 8.35 -8.31
C LEU A 111 -8.52 9.83 -8.68
N PHE A 112 -8.13 10.69 -7.76
CA PHE A 112 -7.77 12.06 -8.10
C PHE A 112 -6.84 12.64 -7.04
N GLN A 113 -6.07 13.64 -7.44
CA GLN A 113 -5.29 14.44 -6.49
C GLN A 113 -5.12 15.85 -7.05
N VAL A 114 -5.55 16.84 -6.29
CA VAL A 114 -5.38 18.26 -6.62
C VAL A 114 -4.60 18.90 -5.48
N GLY A 115 -3.66 19.79 -5.81
CA GLY A 115 -2.98 20.57 -4.78
C GLY A 115 -2.51 21.92 -5.28
N PHE A 116 -2.49 22.89 -4.37
CA PHE A 116 -2.03 24.25 -4.63
C PHE A 116 -1.38 24.85 -3.39
N HIS A 117 -0.48 25.80 -3.62
CA HIS A 117 0.07 26.60 -2.53
C HIS A 117 -0.91 27.69 -2.09
N ILE A 118 -0.96 27.93 -0.78
CA ILE A 118 -1.61 29.11 -0.18
C ILE A 118 -0.49 30.03 0.31
N GLY A 119 -0.32 31.16 -0.39
CA GLY A 119 0.80 32.06 -0.13
C GLY A 119 2.16 31.39 -0.34
N ARG A 120 3.16 31.79 0.44
CA ARG A 120 4.55 31.32 0.27
C ARG A 120 4.88 30.07 1.08
N SER A 121 4.21 29.87 2.22
CA SER A 121 4.61 28.89 3.22
C SER A 121 3.64 27.73 3.39
N SER A 122 2.45 27.79 2.80
CA SER A 122 1.44 26.75 2.97
C SER A 122 1.09 26.06 1.67
N ALA A 123 0.64 24.82 1.76
CA ALA A 123 0.00 24.12 0.66
C ALA A 123 -1.17 23.27 1.14
N VAL A 124 -2.19 23.16 0.29
CA VAL A 124 -3.36 22.30 0.48
C VAL A 124 -3.38 21.25 -0.61
N GLN A 125 -3.83 20.05 -0.26
CA GLN A 125 -4.09 18.96 -1.19
C GLN A 125 -5.44 18.31 -0.88
N ILE A 126 -6.16 17.91 -1.92
CA ILE A 126 -7.41 17.15 -1.84
C ILE A 126 -7.22 15.90 -2.70
N PHE A 127 -7.62 14.74 -2.21
CA PHE A 127 -7.33 13.49 -2.87
C PHE A 127 -8.41 12.43 -2.65
N ALA A 128 -8.47 11.48 -3.58
CA ALA A 128 -9.09 10.18 -3.35
C ALA A 128 -8.23 9.06 -3.92
N ASN A 129 -8.12 7.96 -3.17
CA ASN A 129 -7.39 6.77 -3.57
C ASN A 129 -8.24 5.53 -3.33
N GLU A 130 -8.11 4.56 -4.23
CA GLU A 130 -8.58 3.20 -4.05
C GLU A 130 -7.46 2.36 -3.41
N ARG A 131 -7.79 1.51 -2.45
CA ARG A 131 -6.82 0.72 -1.67
C ARG A 131 -7.30 -0.70 -1.47
N ALA A 132 -6.49 -1.66 -1.89
CA ALA A 132 -6.71 -3.08 -1.67
C ALA A 132 -5.46 -3.67 -1.02
N LYS A 133 -5.62 -4.33 0.13
CA LYS A 133 -4.52 -4.93 0.88
C LYS A 133 -4.88 -6.35 1.25
N SER A 134 -3.91 -7.26 1.20
CA SER A 134 -4.06 -8.59 1.74
C SER A 134 -2.78 -9.12 2.37
N SER A 135 -2.93 -10.01 3.33
CA SER A 135 -1.82 -10.64 4.04
C SER A 135 -2.19 -12.08 4.43
N LEU A 136 -1.42 -13.02 3.90
CA LEU A 136 -1.51 -14.47 4.07
C LEU A 136 -0.20 -15.03 4.60
N TYR A 137 -0.21 -15.84 5.67
CA TYR A 137 0.88 -16.74 6.08
C TYR A 137 0.38 -18.15 5.93
N TYR A 138 1.30 -18.94 5.46
CA TYR A 138 1.13 -20.34 5.20
C TYR A 138 2.16 -21.03 6.09
N PRO A 139 1.77 -21.49 7.30
CA PRO A 139 2.64 -22.33 8.11
C PRO A 139 3.08 -23.53 7.27
N LYS A 140 4.36 -23.87 7.28
CA LYS A 140 4.91 -24.93 6.45
C LYS A 140 4.20 -26.25 6.73
N GLU A 141 3.96 -26.52 8.01
CA GLU A 141 3.36 -27.76 8.50
C GLU A 141 1.89 -27.86 8.09
N VAL A 142 1.11 -26.77 8.25
CA VAL A 142 -0.29 -26.70 7.80
C VAL A 142 -0.38 -26.82 6.27
N LEU A 143 0.50 -26.14 5.53
CA LEU A 143 0.51 -26.26 4.07
C LEU A 143 0.95 -27.66 3.62
N GLY A 144 1.91 -28.27 4.29
CA GLY A 144 2.34 -29.65 4.03
C GLY A 144 1.20 -30.63 4.22
N TYR A 145 0.44 -30.46 5.30
CA TYR A 145 -0.77 -31.23 5.57
C TYR A 145 -1.83 -31.08 4.48
N LEU A 146 -2.08 -29.85 4.03
CA LEU A 146 -3.06 -29.57 2.97
C LEU A 146 -2.63 -30.12 1.61
N LEU A 147 -1.34 -30.04 1.28
CA LEU A 147 -0.81 -30.46 -0.03
C LEU A 147 -0.61 -31.97 -0.13
N ASN A 148 -0.09 -32.62 0.91
CA ASN A 148 0.27 -34.03 0.89
C ASN A 148 -0.86 -34.93 1.41
N GLY A 149 -1.90 -34.34 2.02
CA GLY A 149 -2.92 -35.07 2.75
C GLY A 149 -2.42 -35.52 4.14
N ASN A 150 -3.24 -36.31 4.81
CA ASN A 150 -3.04 -36.65 6.22
C ASN A 150 -2.24 -37.95 6.45
N GLY A 151 -2.03 -38.77 5.41
CA GLY A 151 -1.43 -40.11 5.54
C GLY A 151 0.02 -40.09 6.07
N ASP A 152 0.80 -39.06 5.74
CA ASP A 152 2.17 -38.89 6.24
C ASP A 152 2.21 -38.41 7.71
N PHE A 153 1.06 -38.06 8.29
CA PHE A 153 0.94 -37.44 9.63
C PHE A 153 0.23 -38.36 10.64
N VAL A 154 0.07 -39.65 10.34
CA VAL A 154 -0.59 -40.61 11.26
C VAL A 154 0.15 -40.66 12.59
N GLY A 155 -0.57 -40.40 13.68
CA GLY A 155 -0.04 -40.32 15.04
C GLY A 155 0.69 -39.00 15.37
N GLU A 156 0.73 -38.05 14.44
CA GLU A 156 1.34 -36.73 14.64
C GLU A 156 0.28 -35.64 14.80
N GLU A 157 0.58 -34.65 15.66
CA GLU A 157 -0.23 -33.43 15.79
C GLU A 157 0.47 -32.27 15.09
N VAL A 158 -0.21 -31.68 14.10
CA VAL A 158 0.21 -30.45 13.43
C VAL A 158 -0.61 -29.30 14.00
N ALA A 159 0.03 -28.37 14.72
CA ALA A 159 -0.66 -27.24 15.33
C ALA A 159 -0.05 -25.89 14.92
N GLU A 160 -0.90 -24.93 14.57
CA GLU A 160 -0.55 -23.52 14.42
C GLU A 160 -1.38 -22.70 15.41
N ARG A 161 -0.70 -21.86 16.20
CA ARG A 161 -1.29 -21.12 17.30
C ARG A 161 -1.58 -19.66 16.97
N ASN A 162 -1.26 -19.23 15.76
CA ASN A 162 -1.42 -17.85 15.35
C ASN A 162 -1.68 -17.72 13.85
N LEU A 163 -2.78 -18.30 13.40
CA LEU A 163 -3.30 -18.05 12.06
C LEU A 163 -3.75 -16.57 11.94
N ASN A 164 -3.43 -15.89 10.83
CA ASN A 164 -3.95 -14.53 10.57
C ASN A 164 -4.42 -14.20 9.11
N VAL A 165 -5.69 -14.35 8.76
CA VAL A 165 -6.20 -13.85 7.47
C VAL A 165 -6.36 -12.35 7.57
N SER A 166 -5.94 -11.61 6.56
CA SER A 166 -6.63 -10.35 6.32
C SER A 166 -6.65 -9.92 4.86
N GLY A 167 -7.82 -9.52 4.40
CA GLY A 167 -8.04 -8.76 3.18
C GLY A 167 -8.89 -7.54 3.48
N THR A 168 -8.51 -6.38 2.96
CA THR A 168 -9.29 -5.14 3.07
C THR A 168 -9.30 -4.41 1.74
N TYR A 169 -10.49 -4.01 1.31
CA TYR A 169 -10.71 -3.14 0.16
C TYR A 169 -11.50 -1.91 0.59
N TYR A 170 -10.93 -0.73 0.37
CA TYR A 170 -11.53 0.53 0.79
C TYR A 170 -11.08 1.69 -0.11
N ARG A 171 -11.91 2.73 -0.15
CA ARG A 171 -11.56 4.02 -0.72
C ARG A 171 -11.30 5.04 0.37
N GLU A 172 -10.27 5.86 0.19
CA GLU A 172 -9.98 7.00 1.06
C GLU A 172 -10.21 8.30 0.29
N TYR A 173 -10.88 9.25 0.94
CA TYR A 173 -10.98 10.64 0.53
C TYR A 173 -10.30 11.49 1.58
N GLY A 174 -9.53 12.51 1.19
CA GLY A 174 -8.81 13.28 2.19
C GLY A 174 -8.44 14.69 1.79
N ILE A 175 -8.18 15.48 2.82
CA ILE A 175 -7.64 16.83 2.72
C ILE A 175 -6.32 16.84 3.51
N GLY A 176 -5.28 17.37 2.88
CA GLY A 176 -3.98 17.57 3.48
C GLY A 176 -3.61 19.04 3.52
N TYR A 177 -2.95 19.45 4.59
CA TYR A 177 -2.38 20.77 4.76
C TYR A 177 -0.92 20.63 5.18
N SER A 178 -0.04 21.41 4.56
CA SER A 178 1.35 21.53 4.97
C SER A 178 1.74 23.00 5.15
N HIS A 179 2.67 23.24 6.08
CA HIS A 179 3.12 24.59 6.41
C HIS A 179 4.60 24.63 6.74
N GLN A 180 5.28 25.66 6.27
CA GLN A 180 6.69 25.93 6.54
C GLN A 180 6.85 26.99 7.64
N LEU A 181 7.54 26.61 8.70
CA LEU A 181 7.87 27.40 9.87
C LEU A 181 9.38 27.65 9.93
N THR A 182 9.78 28.84 10.37
CA THR A 182 11.17 29.09 10.78
C THR A 182 11.27 28.88 12.28
N ILE A 183 12.10 27.93 12.71
CA ILE A 183 12.36 27.58 14.11
C ILE A 183 13.84 27.78 14.43
N LEU A 184 14.18 27.85 15.73
CA LEU A 184 15.57 27.95 16.19
C LEU A 184 16.36 29.09 15.49
N GLY A 185 15.68 30.22 15.26
CA GLY A 185 16.22 31.43 14.63
C GLY A 185 16.46 31.36 13.12
N ASN A 186 16.77 30.19 12.55
CA ASN A 186 17.14 30.08 11.13
C ASN A 186 16.87 28.72 10.47
N LYS A 187 16.31 27.73 11.18
CA LYS A 187 16.02 26.41 10.64
C LYS A 187 14.62 26.39 10.05
N GLN A 188 14.47 25.79 8.87
CA GLN A 188 13.16 25.61 8.24
C GLN A 188 12.61 24.24 8.64
N LEU A 189 11.46 24.25 9.32
CA LEU A 189 10.66 23.07 9.63
C LEU A 189 9.40 23.11 8.77
N ARG A 190 9.15 22.08 7.99
CA ARG A 190 7.85 21.91 7.33
C ARG A 190 7.07 20.83 8.07
N VAL A 191 5.82 21.12 8.41
CA VAL A 191 4.90 20.17 9.04
C VAL A 191 3.71 19.91 8.13
N GLY A 192 3.12 18.73 8.23
CA GLY A 192 2.00 18.30 7.41
C GLY A 192 1.02 17.46 8.20
N LEU A 193 -0.27 17.65 7.92
CA LEU A 193 -1.40 16.90 8.46
C LEU A 193 -2.31 16.49 7.30
N LYS A 194 -2.81 15.25 7.33
CA LYS A 194 -3.92 14.81 6.50
C LYS A 194 -5.03 14.25 7.36
N VAL A 195 -6.26 14.56 6.98
CA VAL A 195 -7.47 13.95 7.52
C VAL A 195 -8.14 13.19 6.38
N LYS A 196 -8.55 11.95 6.66
CA LYS A 196 -9.14 11.02 5.69
C LYS A 196 -10.50 10.55 6.16
N TYR A 197 -11.47 10.57 5.26
CA TYR A 197 -12.68 9.77 5.35
C TYR A 197 -12.45 8.46 4.59
N LEU A 198 -12.88 7.34 5.18
CA LEU A 198 -12.65 6.00 4.67
C LEU A 198 -14.00 5.34 4.41
N GLN A 199 -14.16 4.76 3.23
CA GLN A 199 -15.31 3.97 2.82
C GLN A 199 -14.85 2.55 2.54
N GLY A 200 -15.25 1.62 3.39
CA GLY A 200 -14.95 0.19 3.28
C GLY A 200 -15.91 -0.49 2.31
N PHE A 201 -15.37 -1.36 1.46
CA PHE A 201 -16.16 -2.14 0.51
C PHE A 201 -16.09 -3.63 0.80
N ALA A 202 -14.92 -4.13 1.18
CA ALA A 202 -14.81 -5.52 1.63
C ALA A 202 -13.78 -5.67 2.73
N GLN A 203 -14.09 -6.57 3.66
CA GLN A 203 -13.19 -6.96 4.73
C GLN A 203 -13.30 -8.45 4.96
N ALA A 204 -12.14 -9.08 5.09
CA ALA A 204 -11.93 -10.42 5.58
C ALA A 204 -10.87 -10.33 6.68
N GLN A 205 -11.12 -10.86 7.87
CA GLN A 205 -10.04 -11.10 8.82
C GLN A 205 -10.38 -12.26 9.75
N VAL A 206 -9.36 -12.96 10.21
CA VAL A 206 -9.52 -13.93 11.30
C VAL A 206 -9.08 -13.28 12.60
N ASP A 207 -9.72 -13.68 13.69
CA ASP A 207 -9.38 -13.28 15.05
C ASP A 207 -7.88 -13.34 15.37
N GLU A 208 -7.41 -12.37 16.15
CA GLU A 208 -6.05 -12.41 16.66
C GLU A 208 -5.86 -13.60 17.60
N GLY A 209 -4.82 -14.40 17.37
CA GLY A 209 -4.54 -15.59 18.18
C GLY A 209 -5.42 -16.80 17.84
N ALA A 210 -6.01 -16.83 16.64
CA ALA A 210 -6.67 -18.02 16.11
C ALA A 210 -5.71 -19.21 16.05
N GLN A 211 -6.18 -20.36 16.54
CA GLN A 211 -5.42 -21.59 16.65
C GLN A 211 -6.14 -22.69 15.88
N VAL A 212 -5.35 -23.51 15.20
CA VAL A 212 -5.79 -24.76 14.60
C VAL A 212 -4.82 -25.86 14.97
N SER A 213 -5.33 -27.06 15.22
CA SER A 213 -4.55 -28.28 15.25
C SER A 213 -5.22 -29.35 14.40
N PHE A 214 -4.40 -30.20 13.82
CA PHE A 214 -4.78 -31.37 13.05
C PHE A 214 -4.09 -32.57 13.68
N PHE A 215 -4.86 -33.57 14.08
CA PHE A 215 -4.34 -34.84 14.54
C PHE A 215 -4.92 -35.97 13.69
N THR A 216 -4.05 -36.80 13.11
CA THR A 216 -4.48 -37.95 12.32
C THR A 216 -4.38 -39.22 13.15
N ASP A 217 -5.50 -39.92 13.32
CA ASP A 217 -5.53 -41.18 14.08
C ASP A 217 -5.10 -42.40 13.23
N GLU A 218 -5.00 -43.56 13.90
CA GLU A 218 -4.59 -44.82 13.26
C GLU A 218 -5.60 -45.31 12.19
N ASP A 219 -6.84 -44.84 12.24
CA ASP A 219 -7.91 -45.14 11.28
C ASP A 219 -7.97 -44.10 10.14
N ASN A 220 -6.99 -43.19 10.08
CA ASN A 220 -6.86 -42.12 9.09
C ASN A 220 -7.99 -41.07 9.14
N HIS A 221 -8.66 -40.91 10.28
CA HIS A 221 -9.52 -39.75 10.54
C HIS A 221 -8.70 -38.59 11.11
N ILE A 222 -9.20 -37.39 10.85
CA ILE A 222 -8.57 -36.14 11.21
C ILE A 222 -9.44 -35.47 12.24
N HIS A 223 -8.83 -35.23 13.40
CA HIS A 223 -9.41 -34.45 14.47
C HIS A 223 -8.89 -33.02 14.33
N VAL A 224 -9.80 -32.11 14.01
CA VAL A 224 -9.50 -30.68 13.86
C VAL A 224 -9.84 -29.97 15.17
N GLY A 225 -8.81 -29.55 15.88
CA GLY A 225 -8.92 -28.71 17.07
C GLY A 225 -8.87 -27.24 16.70
N THR A 226 -9.74 -26.41 17.30
CA THR A 226 -9.64 -24.95 17.18
C THR A 226 -9.92 -24.29 18.52
N ASN A 227 -9.47 -23.05 18.71
CA ASN A 227 -9.92 -22.23 19.85
C ASN A 227 -11.22 -21.46 19.55
N GLN A 228 -12.02 -21.97 18.61
CA GLN A 228 -13.25 -21.35 18.10
C GLN A 228 -13.07 -19.90 17.61
N PRO A 229 -12.09 -19.62 16.74
CA PRO A 229 -11.85 -18.27 16.26
C PRO A 229 -13.00 -17.77 15.37
N ILE A 230 -13.23 -16.46 15.39
CA ILE A 230 -14.18 -15.80 14.49
C ILE A 230 -13.45 -15.33 13.22
N ILE A 231 -14.03 -15.68 12.08
CA ILE A 231 -13.76 -15.08 10.79
C ILE A 231 -14.73 -13.91 10.61
N TYR A 232 -14.22 -12.69 10.68
CA TYR A 232 -14.99 -11.48 10.42
C TYR A 232 -15.03 -11.15 8.94
N THR A 233 -16.23 -10.84 8.46
CA THR A 233 -16.39 -10.42 7.07
C THR A 233 -17.38 -9.28 6.92
N ALA A 234 -17.18 -8.47 5.89
CA ALA A 234 -18.15 -7.47 5.49
C ALA A 234 -18.11 -7.21 3.98
N GLY A 235 -19.29 -6.93 3.40
CA GLY A 235 -19.42 -6.21 2.12
C GLY A 235 -19.25 -7.01 0.83
N PHE A 236 -18.76 -8.24 0.88
CA PHE A 236 -18.55 -9.06 -0.33
C PHE A 236 -19.85 -9.37 -1.11
N ASP A 237 -20.94 -9.69 -0.42
CA ASP A 237 -22.24 -9.94 -1.08
C ASP A 237 -22.85 -8.65 -1.68
N SER A 238 -22.50 -7.50 -1.10
CA SER A 238 -22.99 -6.18 -1.52
C SER A 238 -22.14 -5.56 -2.64
N MET A 239 -20.97 -6.13 -2.96
CA MET A 239 -20.01 -5.56 -3.93
C MET A 239 -20.57 -5.49 -5.36
N SER A 240 -21.53 -6.36 -5.71
CA SER A 240 -22.20 -6.33 -7.01
C SER A 240 -23.27 -5.23 -7.13
N GLU A 241 -23.62 -4.57 -6.03
CA GLU A 241 -24.65 -3.54 -5.98
C GLU A 241 -24.03 -2.16 -6.24
N SER A 242 -24.52 -1.44 -7.25
CA SER A 242 -23.96 -0.13 -7.61
C SER A 242 -24.05 0.89 -6.49
N ASP A 243 -25.15 0.85 -5.74
CA ASP A 243 -25.43 1.82 -4.68
C ASP A 243 -24.45 1.66 -3.52
N TYR A 244 -24.10 0.41 -3.19
CA TYR A 244 -23.10 0.07 -2.18
C TYR A 244 -21.70 0.63 -2.49
N LEU A 245 -21.33 0.65 -3.77
CA LEU A 245 -20.05 1.22 -4.24
C LEU A 245 -20.02 2.75 -4.23
N ILE A 246 -21.18 3.40 -4.20
CA ILE A 246 -21.33 4.85 -4.10
C ILE A 246 -21.38 5.28 -2.63
N SER A 247 -22.22 4.62 -1.84
CA SER A 247 -22.43 4.92 -0.42
C SER A 247 -22.73 3.63 0.35
N ASN A 248 -22.13 3.48 1.52
CA ASN A 248 -22.40 2.39 2.44
C ASN A 248 -22.09 2.83 3.88
N ASP A 249 -22.52 2.04 4.86
CA ASP A 249 -22.34 2.36 6.29
C ASP A 249 -20.96 1.92 6.83
N ASN A 250 -20.16 1.21 6.02
CA ASN A 250 -18.81 0.78 6.39
C ASN A 250 -17.83 1.95 6.33
N THR A 251 -17.78 2.76 7.38
CA THR A 251 -17.07 4.05 7.36
C THR A 251 -15.98 4.17 8.42
N GLY A 252 -15.02 5.05 8.15
CA GLY A 252 -13.87 5.26 9.03
C GLY A 252 -13.22 6.61 8.88
N VAL A 253 -12.28 6.89 9.79
CA VAL A 253 -11.46 8.10 9.78
C VAL A 253 -9.99 7.71 9.90
N GLY A 254 -9.14 8.41 9.16
CA GLY A 254 -7.69 8.24 9.18
C GLY A 254 -6.94 9.56 9.27
N PHE A 255 -5.73 9.51 9.81
CA PHE A 255 -4.84 10.65 9.97
C PHE A 255 -3.42 10.32 9.53
N ASP A 256 -2.77 11.29 8.90
CA ASP A 256 -1.34 11.25 8.62
C ASP A 256 -0.64 12.51 9.14
N PHE A 257 0.58 12.36 9.63
CA PHE A 257 1.43 13.42 10.14
C PHE A 257 2.82 13.35 9.50
N GLY A 258 3.41 14.50 9.19
CA GLY A 258 4.76 14.58 8.65
C GLY A 258 5.51 15.80 9.15
N ALA A 259 6.83 15.68 9.26
CA ALA A 259 7.75 16.74 9.62
C ALA A 259 9.06 16.61 8.85
N ASP A 260 9.47 17.67 8.15
CA ASP A 260 10.75 17.80 7.44
C ASP A 260 11.55 18.93 8.05
N LEU A 261 12.71 18.62 8.64
CA LEU A 261 13.61 19.59 9.26
C LEU A 261 14.87 19.79 8.43
N GLN A 262 15.11 21.03 7.98
CA GLN A 262 16.35 21.41 7.32
C GLN A 262 17.44 21.69 8.37
N ILE A 263 18.27 20.69 8.66
CA ILE A 263 19.36 20.78 9.65
C ILE A 263 20.49 21.70 9.16
N SER A 264 20.87 21.58 7.88
CA SER A 264 21.90 22.42 7.25
C SER A 264 21.58 22.58 5.76
N PRO A 265 22.28 23.42 4.97
CA PRO A 265 22.05 23.53 3.53
C PRO A 265 22.20 22.22 2.74
N LYS A 266 22.82 21.19 3.34
CA LYS A 266 23.03 19.88 2.71
C LYS A 266 22.23 18.75 3.37
N LEU A 267 21.81 18.89 4.63
CA LEU A 267 21.18 17.81 5.40
C LEU A 267 19.73 18.13 5.75
N LYS A 268 18.82 17.25 5.36
CA LYS A 268 17.41 17.24 5.74
C LYS A 268 17.09 15.95 6.50
N VAL A 269 16.29 16.04 7.56
CA VAL A 269 15.74 14.90 8.29
C VAL A 269 14.22 14.94 8.16
N ALA A 270 13.60 13.80 7.91
CA ALA A 270 12.16 13.64 7.78
C ALA A 270 11.64 12.58 8.75
N LEU A 271 10.47 12.85 9.33
CA LEU A 271 9.69 11.91 10.14
C LEU A 271 8.25 11.95 9.66
N ALA A 272 7.63 10.79 9.47
CA ALA A 272 6.21 10.71 9.14
C ALA A 272 5.54 9.51 9.82
N VAL A 273 4.27 9.68 10.16
CA VAL A 273 3.38 8.61 10.63
C VAL A 273 2.10 8.69 9.83
N ASN A 274 1.76 7.64 9.09
CA ASN A 274 0.63 7.61 8.18
C ASN A 274 -0.33 6.47 8.53
N ASP A 275 -1.57 6.59 8.08
CA ASP A 275 -2.62 5.59 8.23
C ASP A 275 -2.90 5.26 9.71
N ILE A 276 -3.03 6.30 10.56
CA ILE A 276 -3.54 6.17 11.93
C ILE A 276 -5.06 6.26 11.87
N GLY A 277 -5.77 5.19 12.21
CA GLY A 277 -7.23 5.20 12.15
C GLY A 277 -7.83 3.81 12.05
N SER A 278 -9.08 3.77 11.61
CA SER A 278 -9.85 2.52 11.56
C SER A 278 -11.10 2.68 10.72
N ILE A 279 -11.62 1.56 10.23
CA ILE A 279 -12.92 1.42 9.60
C ILE A 279 -13.83 0.62 10.53
N ASN A 280 -15.06 1.09 10.72
CA ASN A 280 -16.12 0.33 11.37
C ASN A 280 -16.94 -0.37 10.28
N TRP A 281 -17.18 -1.66 10.45
CA TRP A 281 -17.93 -2.50 9.53
C TRP A 281 -19.29 -2.82 10.14
N THR A 282 -20.36 -2.35 9.50
CA THR A 282 -21.75 -2.42 9.97
C THR A 282 -22.70 -2.94 8.89
N GLU A 283 -22.34 -2.83 7.61
CA GLU A 283 -23.16 -3.24 6.47
C GLU A 283 -22.56 -4.44 5.74
N GLY A 284 -23.43 -5.40 5.39
CA GLY A 284 -23.02 -6.65 4.75
C GLY A 284 -22.15 -7.54 5.65
N VAL A 285 -22.28 -7.42 6.98
CA VAL A 285 -21.49 -8.17 7.96
C VAL A 285 -21.99 -9.61 8.08
N LYS A 286 -21.08 -10.58 7.90
CA LYS A 286 -21.34 -12.01 8.09
C LYS A 286 -20.15 -12.67 8.77
N ASN A 287 -20.26 -12.98 10.05
CA ASN A 287 -19.14 -13.57 10.78
C ASN A 287 -19.33 -15.08 10.87
N TYR A 288 -18.22 -15.82 10.92
CA TYR A 288 -18.23 -17.28 11.00
C TYR A 288 -17.35 -17.73 12.15
N GLU A 289 -17.91 -18.45 13.11
CA GLU A 289 -17.16 -19.10 14.17
C GLU A 289 -16.72 -20.47 13.65
N LEU A 290 -15.42 -20.73 13.67
CA LEU A 290 -14.89 -22.06 13.36
C LEU A 290 -15.15 -22.99 14.55
N LEU A 291 -15.52 -24.23 14.27
CA LEU A 291 -15.80 -25.25 15.25
C LEU A 291 -14.79 -26.38 15.10
N GLU A 292 -14.67 -27.17 16.16
CA GLU A 292 -13.99 -28.46 16.08
C GLU A 292 -14.78 -29.41 15.17
N SER A 293 -14.06 -30.29 14.48
CA SER A 293 -14.64 -31.25 13.53
C SER A 293 -13.80 -32.51 13.43
N GLU A 294 -14.45 -33.57 12.99
CA GLU A 294 -13.81 -34.84 12.63
C GLU A 294 -14.12 -35.12 11.16
N ALA A 295 -13.10 -35.39 10.37
CA ALA A 295 -13.23 -35.61 8.93
C ALA A 295 -12.16 -36.57 8.39
N THR A 296 -12.38 -37.11 7.19
CA THR A 296 -11.31 -37.75 6.40
C THR A 296 -10.90 -36.79 5.31
N PHE A 297 -9.63 -36.47 5.13
CA PHE A 297 -9.17 -35.54 4.08
C PHE A 297 -7.93 -36.08 3.36
N GLY A 298 -8.05 -36.27 2.04
CA GLY A 298 -7.03 -36.91 1.21
C GLY A 298 -6.01 -35.94 0.57
N GLY A 299 -5.97 -34.68 0.99
CA GLY A 299 -5.15 -33.64 0.35
C GLY A 299 -5.89 -32.86 -0.74
N LEU A 300 -5.28 -31.76 -1.17
CA LEU A 300 -5.80 -30.91 -2.25
C LEU A 300 -5.51 -31.51 -3.63
N ASP A 301 -6.54 -31.72 -4.46
CA ASP A 301 -6.35 -32.05 -5.88
C ASP A 301 -6.16 -30.78 -6.71
N LEU A 302 -4.90 -30.41 -6.95
CA LEU A 302 -4.52 -29.21 -7.70
C LEU A 302 -4.30 -29.47 -9.20
N LYS A 303 -4.80 -30.59 -9.75
CA LYS A 303 -4.62 -30.92 -11.19
C LYS A 303 -5.35 -29.96 -12.12
N ASN A 304 -6.48 -29.40 -11.69
CA ASN A 304 -7.20 -28.37 -12.44
C ASN A 304 -7.17 -27.04 -11.68
N LEU A 305 -6.31 -26.11 -12.12
CA LEU A 305 -6.18 -24.80 -11.48
C LEU A 305 -7.33 -23.84 -11.79
N ASP A 306 -8.15 -24.15 -12.81
CA ASP A 306 -9.31 -23.32 -13.17
C ASP A 306 -10.39 -23.36 -12.08
N ASP A 307 -10.47 -24.45 -11.32
CA ASP A 307 -11.46 -24.68 -10.24
C ASP A 307 -10.85 -24.52 -8.84
N ILE A 308 -9.64 -23.95 -8.72
CA ILE A 308 -8.91 -23.92 -7.45
C ILE A 308 -9.73 -23.31 -6.30
N GLY A 309 -10.61 -22.35 -6.61
CA GLY A 309 -11.51 -21.79 -5.63
C GLY A 309 -12.49 -22.81 -5.05
N GLU A 310 -13.16 -23.56 -5.91
CA GLU A 310 -14.13 -24.57 -5.46
C GLU A 310 -13.44 -25.65 -4.63
N VAL A 311 -12.27 -26.13 -5.09
CA VAL A 311 -11.43 -27.11 -4.37
C VAL A 311 -11.09 -26.61 -2.95
N LEU A 312 -10.70 -25.35 -2.84
CA LEU A 312 -10.36 -24.72 -1.57
C LEU A 312 -11.57 -24.53 -0.64
N THR A 313 -12.73 -24.22 -1.21
CA THR A 313 -13.96 -24.04 -0.43
C THR A 313 -14.48 -25.38 0.10
N ASP A 314 -14.54 -26.38 -0.76
CA ASP A 314 -14.95 -27.74 -0.39
C ASP A 314 -14.01 -28.31 0.68
N THR A 315 -12.71 -28.05 0.55
CA THR A 315 -11.71 -28.43 1.56
C THR A 315 -11.96 -27.75 2.91
N LEU A 316 -12.27 -26.46 2.93
CA LEU A 316 -12.60 -25.77 4.17
C LEU A 316 -13.89 -26.32 4.80
N GLU A 317 -14.94 -26.56 4.01
CA GLU A 317 -16.20 -27.13 4.50
C GLU A 317 -16.03 -28.57 5.00
N GLN A 318 -15.12 -29.33 4.42
CA GLN A 318 -14.78 -30.69 4.84
C GLN A 318 -13.93 -30.70 6.12
N LEU A 319 -12.94 -29.82 6.22
CA LEU A 319 -12.01 -29.78 7.35
C LEU A 319 -12.61 -29.09 8.57
N PHE A 320 -13.43 -28.05 8.39
CA PHE A 320 -13.93 -27.23 9.49
C PHE A 320 -15.45 -27.27 9.58
N GLY A 321 -15.95 -27.62 10.76
CA GLY A 321 -17.28 -27.18 11.15
C GLY A 321 -17.31 -25.66 11.29
N TYR A 322 -18.41 -25.01 10.91
CA TYR A 322 -18.58 -23.59 11.16
C TYR A 322 -20.02 -23.23 11.49
N ARG A 323 -20.19 -22.13 12.22
CA ARG A 323 -21.49 -21.54 12.52
C ARG A 323 -21.48 -20.07 12.15
N GLU A 324 -22.50 -19.63 11.41
CA GLU A 324 -22.71 -18.21 11.14
C GLU A 324 -23.08 -17.50 12.45
N VAL A 325 -22.30 -16.50 12.81
CA VAL A 325 -22.56 -15.57 13.90
C VAL A 325 -23.17 -14.31 13.28
N THR A 326 -24.49 -14.35 13.08
CA THR A 326 -25.22 -13.22 12.52
C THR A 326 -25.35 -12.08 13.52
N GLY A 327 -25.12 -10.86 13.03
CA GLY A 327 -25.32 -9.63 13.78
C GLY A 327 -24.03 -9.10 14.41
N GLY A 328 -24.04 -7.79 14.65
CA GLY A 328 -22.91 -7.06 15.23
C GLY A 328 -22.17 -6.20 14.21
N SER A 329 -21.33 -5.34 14.74
CA SER A 329 -20.36 -4.55 13.99
C SER A 329 -18.97 -4.90 14.51
N PHE A 330 -17.97 -4.76 13.66
CA PHE A 330 -16.58 -4.94 14.06
C PHE A 330 -15.71 -3.83 13.49
N LYS A 331 -14.48 -3.74 13.98
CA LYS A 331 -13.60 -2.62 13.69
C LYS A 331 -12.24 -3.12 13.26
N THR A 332 -11.76 -2.62 12.11
CA THR A 332 -10.42 -2.92 11.60
C THR A 332 -9.56 -1.67 11.70
N LYS A 333 -8.37 -1.79 12.30
CA LYS A 333 -7.38 -0.71 12.34
C LYS A 333 -6.67 -0.60 10.99
N LEU A 334 -6.31 0.62 10.60
CA LEU A 334 -5.45 0.81 9.43
C LEU A 334 -4.02 0.34 9.70
N ASN A 335 -3.33 -0.08 8.63
CA ASN A 335 -1.93 -0.47 8.69
C ASN A 335 -1.02 0.75 8.82
N THR A 336 -0.78 1.17 10.06
CA THR A 336 0.03 2.36 10.36
C THR A 336 1.46 2.20 9.87
N ARG A 337 2.00 3.27 9.26
CA ARG A 337 3.37 3.34 8.74
C ARG A 337 4.14 4.45 9.42
N PHE A 338 5.32 4.13 9.94
CA PHE A 338 6.28 5.06 10.50
C PHE A 338 7.48 5.17 9.57
N LEU A 339 7.92 6.38 9.26
CA LEU A 339 9.05 6.63 8.38
C LEU A 339 10.00 7.60 9.04
N VAL A 340 11.29 7.26 9.04
CA VAL A 340 12.38 8.15 9.43
C VAL A 340 13.40 8.16 8.31
N SER A 341 13.79 9.34 7.84
CA SER A 341 14.73 9.48 6.73
C SER A 341 15.72 10.61 6.94
N GLY A 342 16.95 10.41 6.47
CA GLY A 342 18.00 11.43 6.39
C GLY A 342 18.46 11.57 4.93
N ALA A 343 18.39 12.78 4.39
CA ALA A 343 18.79 13.10 3.03
C ALA A 343 19.96 14.09 3.02
N TYR A 344 21.07 13.71 2.40
CA TYR A 344 22.31 14.50 2.32
C TYR A 344 22.68 14.83 0.86
N LYS A 345 22.79 16.12 0.55
CA LYS A 345 23.21 16.62 -0.76
C LYS A 345 24.73 16.46 -0.92
N VAL A 346 25.12 15.37 -1.59
CA VAL A 346 26.53 15.02 -1.83
C VAL A 346 27.16 15.87 -2.94
N ILE A 347 26.40 16.16 -4.01
CA ILE A 347 26.84 16.98 -5.14
C ILE A 347 25.71 17.90 -5.59
N PRO A 348 25.96 18.92 -6.44
CA PRO A 348 24.87 19.67 -7.07
C PRO A 348 23.90 18.70 -7.75
N LYS A 349 22.61 18.78 -7.37
CA LYS A 349 21.51 17.93 -7.88
C LYS A 349 21.62 16.43 -7.55
N GLY A 350 22.57 16.01 -6.71
CA GLY A 350 22.69 14.62 -6.25
C GLY A 350 22.52 14.51 -4.74
N THR A 351 21.64 13.62 -4.32
CA THR A 351 21.28 13.40 -2.90
C THR A 351 21.41 11.93 -2.57
N VAL A 352 22.05 11.63 -1.45
CA VAL A 352 22.01 10.29 -0.82
C VAL A 352 20.95 10.34 0.28
N THR A 353 20.07 9.35 0.31
CA THR A 353 18.98 9.25 1.28
C THR A 353 19.08 7.91 2.00
N ALA A 354 19.07 7.92 3.33
CA ALA A 354 18.94 6.73 4.17
C ALA A 354 17.58 6.76 4.86
N THR A 355 16.87 5.63 4.86
CA THR A 355 15.48 5.55 5.33
C THR A 355 15.24 4.28 6.13
N ILE A 356 14.50 4.41 7.22
CA ILE A 356 13.89 3.32 7.99
C ILE A 356 12.39 3.48 7.85
N LEU A 357 11.73 2.44 7.35
CA LEU A 357 10.28 2.32 7.28
C LEU A 357 9.86 1.20 8.24
N ALA A 358 9.01 1.52 9.20
CA ALA A 358 8.33 0.53 10.02
C ALA A 358 6.85 0.50 9.62
N ARG A 359 6.30 -0.67 9.42
CA ARG A 359 4.92 -0.86 8.98
C ARG A 359 4.25 -1.87 9.90
N ASN A 360 3.11 -1.49 10.47
CA ASN A 360 2.27 -2.41 11.19
C ASN A 360 1.24 -2.99 10.21
N ASP A 361 1.49 -4.21 9.75
CA ASP A 361 0.51 -4.95 8.95
C ASP A 361 -0.28 -5.83 9.90
N LEU A 362 -1.43 -5.31 10.34
CA LEU A 362 -2.46 -6.06 11.06
C LEU A 362 -1.93 -6.74 12.34
N GLY A 363 -1.19 -5.99 13.14
CA GLY A 363 -0.61 -6.46 14.41
C GLY A 363 0.84 -6.90 14.29
N ASN A 364 1.39 -7.06 13.08
CA ASN A 364 2.80 -7.38 12.88
C ASN A 364 3.62 -6.16 12.44
N LEU A 365 4.61 -5.79 13.26
CA LEU A 365 5.55 -4.72 12.96
C LEU A 365 6.72 -5.25 12.11
N GLY A 366 6.75 -4.87 10.83
CA GLY A 366 7.85 -5.11 9.92
C GLY A 366 8.74 -3.88 9.75
N PHE A 367 10.04 -4.09 9.52
CA PHE A 367 11.01 -3.02 9.24
C PHE A 367 11.61 -3.19 7.85
N THR A 368 11.82 -2.07 7.15
CA THR A 368 12.59 -2.00 5.92
C THR A 368 13.65 -0.92 6.08
N TYR A 369 14.89 -1.26 5.77
CA TYR A 369 16.02 -0.35 5.76
C TYR A 369 16.40 -0.09 4.31
N GLY A 370 16.71 1.16 3.96
CA GLY A 370 17.19 1.44 2.62
C GLY A 370 18.10 2.65 2.54
N ALA A 371 18.98 2.61 1.55
CA ALA A 371 19.83 3.72 1.17
C ALA A 371 19.72 3.89 -0.35
N GLY A 372 19.52 5.12 -0.80
CA GLY A 372 19.39 5.42 -2.22
C GLY A 372 20.15 6.67 -2.63
N TYR A 373 20.45 6.75 -3.93
CA TYR A 373 21.00 7.93 -4.57
C TYR A 373 20.00 8.43 -5.60
N THR A 374 19.67 9.73 -5.52
CA THR A 374 18.78 10.40 -6.46
C THR A 374 19.53 11.53 -7.14
N HIS A 375 19.48 11.57 -8.48
CA HIS A 375 20.12 12.58 -9.29
C HIS A 375 19.13 13.26 -10.23
N ARG A 376 19.14 14.60 -10.25
CA ARG A 376 18.34 15.39 -11.19
C ARG A 376 19.19 15.79 -12.40
N VAL A 377 18.93 15.17 -13.54
CA VAL A 377 19.59 15.48 -14.82
C VAL A 377 18.86 16.64 -15.51
N GLY A 378 19.54 17.78 -15.65
CA GLY A 378 18.96 18.98 -16.24
C GLY A 378 17.83 19.56 -15.40
N ARG A 379 16.70 19.89 -16.06
CA ARG A 379 15.45 20.38 -15.43
C ARG A 379 14.26 19.45 -15.70
N MET A 380 14.48 18.33 -16.37
CA MET A 380 13.43 17.46 -16.88
C MET A 380 13.49 16.08 -16.22
N LEU A 381 14.69 15.52 -16.04
CA LEU A 381 14.84 14.13 -15.64
C LEU A 381 15.30 14.01 -14.20
N THR A 382 14.77 13.02 -13.50
CA THR A 382 15.24 12.58 -12.19
C THR A 382 15.36 11.06 -12.24
N VAL A 383 16.50 10.56 -11.81
CA VAL A 383 16.77 9.12 -11.70
C VAL A 383 17.14 8.81 -10.27
N SER A 384 16.71 7.64 -9.78
CA SER A 384 17.11 7.15 -8.47
C SER A 384 17.48 5.67 -8.54
N THR A 385 18.38 5.27 -7.66
CA THR A 385 18.62 3.86 -7.34
C THR A 385 18.59 3.69 -5.84
N THR A 386 18.05 2.57 -5.37
CA THR A 386 17.90 2.28 -3.94
C THR A 386 18.34 0.85 -3.69
N VAL A 387 19.17 0.66 -2.67
CA VAL A 387 19.40 -0.65 -2.08
C VAL A 387 18.54 -0.71 -0.82
N SER A 388 17.68 -1.71 -0.72
CA SER A 388 16.88 -1.96 0.47
C SER A 388 17.15 -3.35 1.02
N ARG A 389 16.98 -3.49 2.33
CA ARG A 389 17.05 -4.76 3.03
C ARG A 389 15.85 -4.86 3.96
N LYS A 390 15.26 -6.03 3.98
CA LYS A 390 14.23 -6.40 4.95
C LYS A 390 14.80 -7.51 5.85
N PRO A 391 14.29 -7.68 7.07
CA PRO A 391 14.51 -8.91 7.82
C PRO A 391 13.96 -10.10 7.03
N LYS A 392 14.67 -11.24 7.04
CA LYS A 392 14.33 -12.51 6.35
C LYS A 392 14.31 -12.50 4.81
N GLN A 393 14.08 -11.35 4.17
CA GLN A 393 14.26 -11.15 2.73
C GLN A 393 15.63 -10.50 2.47
N GLY A 394 16.35 -10.94 1.44
CA GLY A 394 17.69 -10.45 1.11
C GLY A 394 17.75 -8.96 0.75
N PHE A 395 18.82 -8.56 0.09
CA PHE A 395 18.93 -7.22 -0.48
C PHE A 395 18.08 -7.12 -1.76
N ALA A 396 17.41 -6.00 -1.95
CA ALA A 396 16.72 -5.65 -3.19
C ALA A 396 17.34 -4.36 -3.76
N VAL A 397 17.48 -4.31 -5.09
CA VAL A 397 17.98 -3.15 -5.81
C VAL A 397 16.85 -2.58 -6.66
N GLY A 398 16.44 -1.37 -6.31
CA GLY A 398 15.40 -0.62 -6.98
C GLY A 398 15.93 0.49 -7.88
N ALA A 399 15.11 0.85 -8.84
CA ALA A 399 15.34 1.92 -9.79
C ALA A 399 14.08 2.79 -9.92
N GLY A 400 14.27 4.11 -9.86
CA GLY A 400 13.21 5.10 -10.02
C GLY A 400 13.55 6.06 -11.15
N PHE A 401 12.52 6.48 -11.86
CA PHE A 401 12.62 7.42 -12.96
C PHE A 401 11.45 8.40 -12.89
N GLY A 402 11.72 9.67 -13.19
CA GLY A 402 10.65 10.58 -13.57
C GLY A 402 11.10 11.69 -14.49
N ALA A 403 10.21 12.06 -15.39
CA ALA A 403 10.41 13.06 -16.42
C ALA A 403 9.33 14.12 -16.31
N ARG A 404 9.73 15.39 -16.20
CA ARG A 404 8.83 16.54 -16.29
C ARG A 404 9.01 17.24 -17.63
N LEU A 405 8.08 16.97 -18.55
CA LEU A 405 7.99 17.47 -19.91
C LEU A 405 7.01 18.65 -19.97
N GLY A 406 7.47 19.83 -19.53
CA GLY A 406 6.60 21.00 -19.39
C GLY A 406 5.61 20.82 -18.23
N ILE A 407 4.32 20.79 -18.55
CA ILE A 407 3.26 20.53 -17.57
C ILE A 407 3.07 19.04 -17.28
N VAL A 408 3.44 18.16 -18.21
CA VAL A 408 3.27 16.71 -18.01
C VAL A 408 4.44 16.16 -17.21
N GLN A 409 4.16 15.35 -16.20
CA GLN A 409 5.14 14.64 -15.40
C GLN A 409 4.85 13.15 -15.42
N LEU A 410 5.79 12.36 -15.93
CA LEU A 410 5.75 10.89 -15.95
C LEU A 410 6.67 10.35 -14.88
N TYR A 411 6.31 9.25 -14.24
CA TYR A 411 7.21 8.53 -13.34
C TYR A 411 6.97 7.03 -13.34
N THR A 412 8.00 6.32 -12.94
CA THR A 412 7.92 4.93 -12.56
C THR A 412 8.95 4.62 -11.49
N SER A 413 8.69 3.60 -10.68
CA SER A 413 9.64 3.06 -9.72
C SER A 413 9.41 1.58 -9.55
N VAL A 414 10.52 0.86 -9.39
CA VAL A 414 10.53 -0.56 -9.03
C VAL A 414 11.53 -0.78 -7.91
N ASP A 415 11.17 -1.56 -6.88
CA ASP A 415 12.08 -1.82 -5.75
C ASP A 415 12.98 -3.05 -5.94
N ASN A 416 12.67 -3.90 -6.93
CA ASN A 416 13.48 -5.06 -7.28
C ASN A 416 13.63 -5.19 -8.79
N PHE A 417 14.40 -4.28 -9.39
CA PHE A 417 14.65 -4.31 -10.84
C PHE A 417 15.43 -5.57 -11.26
N VAL A 418 16.34 -6.07 -10.41
CA VAL A 418 17.12 -7.28 -10.70
C VAL A 418 16.21 -8.50 -10.88
N GLY A 419 15.13 -8.58 -10.11
CA GLY A 419 14.10 -9.61 -10.26
C GLY A 419 13.52 -9.70 -11.67
N PHE A 420 13.36 -8.56 -12.36
CA PHE A 420 12.80 -8.53 -13.72
C PHE A 420 13.72 -9.14 -14.79
N THR A 421 14.99 -9.44 -14.48
CA THR A 421 15.87 -10.18 -15.41
C THR A 421 15.47 -11.65 -15.53
N ASP A 422 14.85 -12.23 -14.51
CA ASP A 422 14.32 -13.59 -14.49
C ASP A 422 13.12 -13.64 -13.54
N VAL A 423 11.93 -13.34 -14.08
CA VAL A 423 10.68 -13.24 -13.31
C VAL A 423 10.38 -14.50 -12.51
N ARG A 424 10.89 -15.66 -12.95
CA ARG A 424 10.71 -16.95 -12.27
C ARG A 424 11.42 -17.03 -10.92
N LYS A 425 12.38 -16.14 -10.65
CA LYS A 425 13.14 -16.03 -9.40
C LYS A 425 12.64 -14.88 -8.50
N MET A 426 11.57 -14.18 -8.90
CA MET A 426 11.06 -13.06 -8.12
C MET A 426 10.26 -13.55 -6.92
N GLN A 427 10.72 -13.17 -5.73
CA GLN A 427 9.96 -13.32 -4.48
C GLN A 427 9.10 -12.08 -4.20
N ASN A 428 9.42 -10.94 -4.82
CA ASN A 428 8.67 -9.71 -4.66
C ASN A 428 8.63 -8.93 -5.96
N MET A 429 7.51 -8.26 -6.18
CA MET A 429 7.27 -7.32 -7.26
C MET A 429 6.68 -6.06 -6.65
N ASN A 430 7.42 -4.95 -6.70
CA ASN A 430 6.85 -3.65 -6.45
C ASN A 430 7.05 -2.78 -7.67
N VAL A 431 5.93 -2.33 -8.24
CA VAL A 431 5.90 -1.42 -9.36
C VAL A 431 4.96 -0.28 -9.05
N ARG A 432 5.42 0.93 -9.34
CA ARG A 432 4.55 2.09 -9.43
C ARG A 432 4.77 2.81 -10.74
N VAL A 433 3.69 3.31 -11.32
CA VAL A 433 3.71 4.12 -12.53
C VAL A 433 2.65 5.21 -12.43
N GLY A 434 2.92 6.36 -13.04
CA GLY A 434 1.89 7.38 -13.18
C GLY A 434 2.30 8.61 -13.99
N MET A 435 1.28 9.43 -14.24
CA MET A 435 1.34 10.67 -14.99
C MET A 435 0.56 11.78 -14.26
N ASN A 436 1.19 12.92 -14.05
CA ASN A 436 0.58 14.09 -13.41
C ASN A 436 0.69 15.33 -14.30
N PHE A 437 -0.12 16.34 -13.98
CA PHE A 437 -0.07 17.65 -14.61
C PHE A 437 0.37 18.70 -13.57
N LEU A 438 1.58 19.23 -13.74
CA LEU A 438 2.27 20.13 -12.82
C LEU A 438 2.42 21.53 -13.44
N PHE A 439 1.72 22.51 -12.89
CA PHE A 439 1.69 23.89 -13.37
C PHE A 439 2.53 24.82 -12.50
N GLY A 440 3.29 25.70 -13.13
CA GLY A 440 4.23 26.59 -12.43
C GLY A 440 5.49 25.86 -11.96
N ARG A 441 6.55 26.61 -11.66
CA ARG A 441 7.81 26.10 -11.10
C ARG A 441 8.31 27.09 -10.07
N ARG A 442 8.48 26.65 -8.83
CA ARG A 442 9.14 27.47 -7.81
C ARG A 442 10.63 27.31 -7.99
N SER A 443 11.25 28.23 -8.74
CA SER A 443 12.71 28.34 -8.73
C SER A 443 13.19 28.54 -7.29
N GLU A 444 14.16 27.74 -6.84
CA GLU A 444 14.99 28.12 -5.69
C GLU A 444 15.50 29.54 -5.95
N LYS A 445 15.24 30.47 -5.02
CA LYS A 445 15.67 31.87 -5.12
C LYS A 445 17.18 31.87 -5.40
N LYS A 446 17.61 32.38 -6.56
CA LYS A 446 19.00 32.84 -6.72
C LYS A 446 19.21 33.98 -5.73
N LYS A 447 20.01 33.77 -4.68
CA LYS A 447 20.59 34.89 -3.93
C LYS A 447 21.55 35.62 -4.87
N GLN A 448 21.14 36.77 -5.41
CA GLN A 448 22.08 37.69 -6.04
C GLN A 448 22.89 38.37 -4.92
N LYS A 449 24.22 38.40 -5.04
CA LYS A 449 25.07 39.27 -4.23
C LYS A 449 24.79 40.71 -4.65
N GLY A 450 24.35 41.55 -3.72
CA GLY A 450 24.38 43.01 -3.90
C GLY A 450 25.84 43.50 -3.84
N ASN A 451 26.12 44.63 -4.50
CA ASN A 451 27.47 45.20 -4.59
C ASN A 451 28.05 45.67 -3.24
N ASP A 452 27.26 45.73 -2.17
CA ASP A 452 27.68 46.27 -0.87
C ASP A 452 27.79 45.22 0.24
N GLY A 453 27.92 43.93 -0.11
CA GLY A 453 28.18 42.87 0.88
C GLY A 453 27.00 42.44 1.75
N ASP A 454 25.90 43.19 1.77
CA ASP A 454 24.67 42.80 2.47
C ASP A 454 23.77 41.87 1.64
N LEU A 455 23.31 40.79 2.29
CA LEU A 455 22.36 39.83 1.74
C LEU A 455 20.93 40.39 1.79
N LEU A 456 20.55 41.25 0.83
CA LEU A 456 19.17 41.71 0.70
C LEU A 456 18.28 40.64 0.06
N GLU A 457 17.15 40.33 0.70
CA GLU A 457 16.05 39.60 0.06
C GLU A 457 15.42 40.48 -1.03
N VAL A 458 15.73 40.19 -2.29
CA VAL A 458 15.02 40.82 -3.41
C VAL A 458 13.61 40.22 -3.48
N GLN A 459 12.61 41.04 -3.15
CA GLN A 459 11.22 40.72 -3.48
C GLN A 459 11.09 40.64 -5.01
N PRO A 460 10.49 39.58 -5.59
CA PRO A 460 10.23 39.56 -7.02
C PRO A 460 9.30 40.74 -7.35
N LYS A 461 9.68 41.57 -8.33
CA LYS A 461 8.80 42.60 -8.88
C LYS A 461 7.48 41.93 -9.24
N GLU A 462 6.40 42.37 -8.61
CA GLU A 462 5.06 42.10 -9.09
C GLU A 462 5.04 42.46 -10.58
N LYS A 463 4.78 41.46 -11.43
CA LYS A 463 4.30 41.79 -12.77
C LYS A 463 2.99 42.52 -12.52
N LYS A 464 2.97 43.84 -12.78
CA LYS A 464 1.71 44.58 -12.93
C LYS A 464 0.85 43.75 -13.87
N ILE A 465 -0.20 43.16 -13.32
CA ILE A 465 -1.29 42.58 -14.10
C ILE A 465 -1.84 43.78 -14.86
N LYS A 466 -1.67 43.78 -16.20
CA LYS A 466 -2.44 44.69 -17.05
C LYS A 466 -3.91 44.43 -16.77
N ASP A 467 -4.64 45.51 -16.65
CA ASP A 467 -5.98 45.62 -16.08
C ASP A 467 -6.94 44.48 -16.42
N LYS A 468 -7.80 44.19 -15.45
CA LYS A 468 -8.89 43.22 -15.46
C LYS A 468 -9.56 43.15 -16.84
N LEU A 469 -9.45 42.00 -17.54
CA LEU A 469 -10.47 41.64 -18.51
C LEU A 469 -11.71 41.21 -17.70
N SER A 470 -12.76 42.02 -17.73
CA SER A 470 -14.09 41.58 -17.32
C SER A 470 -14.50 40.39 -18.19
N PRO A 471 -15.02 39.29 -17.63
CA PRO A 471 -15.50 38.15 -18.41
C PRO A 471 -16.81 38.43 -19.17
N PHE A 472 -17.34 39.66 -19.10
CA PHE A 472 -18.58 40.07 -19.76
C PHE A 472 -18.32 41.13 -20.84
N PRO A 473 -19.06 41.13 -21.97
CA PRO A 473 -19.03 42.21 -22.96
C PRO A 473 -19.32 43.57 -22.31
N GLU A 474 -18.73 44.66 -22.81
CA GLU A 474 -18.90 46.04 -22.27
C GLU A 474 -20.37 46.47 -22.14
N GLU A 475 -21.25 45.88 -22.95
CA GLU A 475 -22.69 46.09 -22.98
C GLU A 475 -23.43 45.69 -21.68
N TYR A 476 -22.79 44.91 -20.81
CA TYR A 476 -23.34 44.43 -19.53
C TYR A 476 -22.65 45.04 -18.30
N ASN A 477 -21.84 46.09 -18.49
CA ASN A 477 -21.20 46.75 -17.35
C ASN A 477 -22.24 47.59 -16.58
N LEU A 478 -22.64 47.13 -15.38
CA LEU A 478 -23.69 47.76 -14.57
C LEU A 478 -23.22 49.00 -13.78
N ASP A 479 -22.05 49.55 -14.11
CA ASP A 479 -21.46 50.73 -13.47
C ASP A 479 -22.27 52.04 -13.69
N HIS A 480 -23.45 51.98 -14.32
CA HIS A 480 -24.30 53.13 -14.62
C HIS A 480 -25.59 53.19 -13.79
N LEU A 481 -25.81 52.26 -12.85
CA LEU A 481 -27.09 52.16 -12.12
C LEU A 481 -27.06 52.70 -10.68
N GLU A 482 -26.00 53.39 -10.27
CA GLU A 482 -26.01 54.18 -9.03
C GLU A 482 -26.15 55.66 -9.34
N GLU A 483 -27.35 56.07 -9.75
CA GLU A 483 -27.91 57.40 -9.53
C GLU A 483 -29.35 57.41 -10.08
N ILE A 484 -30.34 57.26 -9.20
CA ILE A 484 -31.65 57.94 -9.20
C ILE A 484 -32.31 57.63 -7.84
N ASP A 485 -32.80 58.70 -7.21
CA ASP A 485 -33.45 58.82 -5.89
C ASP A 485 -34.60 57.82 -5.59
#